data_AF-R0FIL6-F1
#
_entry.id   AF-R0FIL6-F1
#
_cell.length_a   1.000
_cell.length_b   1.000
_cell.length_c   1.000
_cell.angle_alpha   90.00
_cell.angle_beta   90.00
_cell.angle_gamma   90.00
#
_symmetry.space_group_name_H-M   'P 1'
#
loop_
_entity.id
_entity.type
_entity.pdbx_description
1 polymer ?
#
loop_
_entity_poly.entity_id
_entity_poly.type
_entity_poly.pdbx_seq_one_letter_code
_entity_poly.pdbx_strand_id
1 'polypeptide(L)' 'MSAVTFFVYFGGNWTSNDGEDVYTSGEMSTIECQPEVFFTVLGNQLSESFYGKKMSYSYSFEEGKDRKELNGGNLLKM' A
#
# COMPACT_ATOMS: atom_id res chain seq x y z
N MET A 1 -12.55 10.70 13.60
CA MET A 1 -12.49 9.25 13.30
C MET A 1 -11.26 8.65 13.98
N SER A 2 -11.27 7.36 14.31
CA SER A 2 -10.10 6.69 14.91
C SER A 2 -9.04 6.38 13.86
N ALA A 3 -7.77 6.34 14.28
CA ALA A 3 -6.70 5.85 13.42
C ALA A 3 -6.91 4.37 13.09
N VAL A 4 -6.47 3.98 11.90
CA VAL A 4 -6.45 2.59 11.43
C VAL A 4 -5.08 2.28 10.86
N THR A 5 -4.76 0.99 10.84
CA THR A 5 -3.49 0.50 10.33
C THR A 5 -3.64 0.11 8.85
N PHE A 6 -2.74 0.63 8.03
CA PHE A 6 -2.61 0.32 6.62
C PHE A 6 -1.34 -0.50 6.39
N PHE A 7 -1.47 -1.57 5.62
CA PHE A 7 -0.35 -2.33 5.11
C PHE A 7 -0.07 -1.85 3.69
N VAL A 8 1.15 -1.36 3.44
CA VAL A 8 1.57 -0.80 2.16
C VAL A 8 2.66 -1.69 1.59
N TYR A 9 2.44 -2.22 0.39
CA TYR A 9 3.34 -3.13 -0.30
C TYR A 9 3.88 -2.46 -1.54
N PHE A 10 5.20 -2.50 -1.73
CA PHE A 10 5.86 -1.77 -2.81
C PHE A 10 7.12 -2.45 -3.34
N GLY A 11 7.45 -2.18 -4.62
CA GLY A 11 8.69 -2.64 -5.25
C GLY A 11 8.73 -4.13 -5.64
N GLY A 12 7.74 -4.92 -5.24
CA GLY A 12 7.57 -6.32 -5.57
C GLY A 12 6.27 -6.64 -6.31
N ASN A 13 5.91 -7.92 -6.33
CA ASN A 13 4.76 -8.44 -7.06
C ASN A 13 3.93 -9.38 -6.20
N TRP A 14 2.62 -9.39 -6.46
CA TRP A 14 1.72 -10.39 -5.92
C TRP A 14 1.69 -11.62 -6.82
N THR A 15 1.83 -12.79 -6.20
CA THR A 15 1.70 -14.09 -6.85
C THR A 15 0.63 -14.90 -6.13
N SER A 16 -0.30 -15.49 -6.88
CA SER A 16 -1.32 -16.38 -6.32
C SER A 16 -0.89 -17.83 -6.52
N ASN A 17 -0.81 -18.61 -5.43
CA ASN A 17 -0.59 -20.06 -5.50
C ASN A 17 -1.63 -20.77 -4.63
N ASP A 18 -2.35 -21.75 -5.19
CA ASP A 18 -3.40 -22.52 -4.51
C ASP A 18 -4.44 -21.68 -3.73
N GLY A 19 -4.72 -20.46 -4.21
CA GLY A 19 -5.69 -19.54 -3.59
C GLY A 19 -5.10 -18.63 -2.51
N GLU A 20 -3.82 -18.76 -2.20
CA GLU A 20 -3.10 -17.84 -1.31
C GLU A 20 -2.34 -16.79 -2.12
N ASP A 21 -2.60 -15.52 -1.81
CA ASP A 21 -1.87 -14.39 -2.39
C ASP A 21 -0.63 -14.09 -1.54
N VAL A 22 0.54 -14.24 -2.14
CA VAL A 22 1.84 -13.98 -1.51
C VAL A 22 2.50 -12.78 -2.17
N TYR A 23 3.02 -11.86 -1.35
CA TYR A 23 3.84 -10.75 -1.84
C TYR A 23 5.31 -11.16 -1.91
N THR A 24 5.94 -10.98 -3.06
CA THR A 24 7.33 -11.42 -3.31
C THR A 24 8.18 -10.31 -3.91
N SER A 25 9.49 -10.37 -3.65
CA SER A 25 10.50 -9.49 -4.25
C SER A 25 10.29 -7.99 -3.98
N GLY A 26 9.58 -7.64 -2.91
CA GLY A 26 9.29 -6.27 -2.51
C GLY A 26 9.38 -6.09 -1.01
N GLU A 27 8.92 -4.94 -0.57
CA GLU A 27 8.93 -4.52 0.82
C GLU A 27 7.51 -4.18 1.27
N MET A 28 7.31 -4.22 2.58
CA MET A 28 6.04 -3.92 3.24
C MET A 28 6.28 -2.97 4.39
N SER A 29 5.49 -1.90 4.43
CA SER A 29 5.47 -0.92 5.50
C SER A 29 4.09 -0.85 6.14
N THR A 30 4.07 -0.44 7.41
CA THR A 30 2.84 -0.21 8.16
C THR A 30 2.67 1.29 8.42
N ILE A 31 1.49 1.83 8.10
CA ILE A 31 1.13 3.23 8.36
C ILE A 31 -0.09 3.26 9.26
N GLU A 32 0.01 3.90 10.42
CA GLU A 32 -1.13 4.12 11.31
C GLU A 32 -1.59 5.57 11.18
N CYS A 33 -2.78 5.79 10.64
CA CYS A 33 -3.35 7.12 10.47
C CYS A 33 -4.87 7.09 10.31
N GLN A 34 -5.50 8.27 10.29
CA GLN A 34 -6.90 8.37 9.86
C GLN A 34 -7.00 8.09 8.35
N PRO A 35 -8.06 7.43 7.87
CA PRO A 35 -8.21 7.13 6.44
C PRO A 35 -8.17 8.37 5.54
N GLU A 36 -8.73 9.48 6.02
CA GLU A 36 -8.78 10.76 5.30
C GLU A 36 -7.41 11.40 5.04
N VAL A 37 -6.39 11.07 5.85
CA VAL A 37 -5.02 11.61 5.69
C VAL A 37 -4.04 10.58 5.16
N PHE A 38 -4.48 9.35 4.87
CA PHE A 38 -3.61 8.24 4.47
C PHE A 38 -2.72 8.59 3.28
N PHE A 39 -3.30 9.13 2.21
CA PHE A 39 -2.53 9.47 1.01
C PHE A 39 -1.51 10.59 1.25
N THR A 40 -1.82 11.55 2.12
CA THR A 40 -0.88 12.60 2.52
C THR A 40 0.28 12.03 3.33
N VAL A 41 0.00 11.15 4.30
CA VAL A 41 1.05 10.46 5.09
C VAL A 41 1.90 9.58 4.19
N LEU A 42 1.27 8.81 3.29
CA LEU A 42 1.93 7.97 2.32
C LEU A 42 2.86 8.79 1.42
N GLY A 43 2.39 9.90 0.85
CA GLY A 43 3.23 10.80 0.04
C GLY A 43 4.40 11.40 0.83
N ASN A 44 4.16 11.84 2.06
CA ASN A 44 5.22 12.43 2.89
C ASN A 44 6.29 11.41 3.32
N GLN A 45 5.89 10.18 3.64
CA GLN A 45 6.81 9.13 4.08
C GLN A 45 7.55 8.45 2.92
N LEU A 46 6.92 8.35 1.75
CA LEU A 46 7.31 7.41 0.70
C LEU A 46 7.48 8.06 -0.71
N SER A 47 7.44 9.39 -0.83
CA SER A 47 7.47 10.08 -2.15
C SER A 47 8.71 9.80 -3.01
N GLU A 48 9.92 9.83 -2.44
CA GLU A 48 11.15 9.61 -3.22
C GLU A 48 11.46 8.12 -3.44
N SER A 49 11.20 7.29 -2.43
CA SER A 49 11.60 5.88 -2.43
C SER A 49 10.77 5.00 -3.39
N PHE A 50 9.62 5.49 -3.86
CA PHE A 50 8.64 4.71 -4.62
C PHE A 50 8.19 5.31 -5.95
N TYR A 51 8.86 6.38 -6.41
CA TYR A 51 8.61 6.92 -7.74
C TYR A 51 8.81 5.83 -8.81
N GLY A 52 7.74 5.54 -9.57
CA GLY A 52 7.75 4.52 -10.63
C GLY A 52 7.60 3.05 -10.16
N LYS A 53 7.45 2.78 -8.86
CA LYS A 53 7.25 1.41 -8.35
C LYS A 53 5.76 1.07 -8.27
N LYS A 54 5.42 -0.20 -8.56
CA LYS A 54 4.08 -0.74 -8.34
C LYS A 54 3.80 -0.79 -6.83
N MET A 55 2.61 -0.32 -6.45
CA MET A 55 2.21 -0.22 -5.05
C MET A 55 0.79 -0.78 -4.86
N SER A 56 0.54 -1.33 -3.67
CA SER A 56 -0.79 -1.72 -3.23
C SER A 56 -0.92 -1.54 -1.73
N TYR A 57 -2.13 -1.31 -1.24
CA TYR A 57 -2.40 -1.22 0.19
C TYR A 57 -3.67 -1.95 0.60
N SER A 58 -3.76 -2.34 1.87
CA SER A 58 -4.98 -2.86 2.48
C SER A 58 -5.13 -2.33 3.91
N TYR A 59 -6.36 -2.32 4.42
CA TYR A 59 -6.58 -2.10 5.85
C TYR A 59 -6.14 -3.34 6.65
N SER A 60 -5.80 -3.16 7.92
CA SER A 60 -5.42 -4.27 8.79
C SER A 60 -6.53 -5.28 9.07
N PHE A 61 -7.78 -4.90 8.82
CA PHE A 61 -8.96 -5.76 8.95
C PHE A 61 -9.43 -6.35 7.60
N GLU A 62 -8.79 -5.97 6.49
CA GLU A 62 -9.05 -6.54 5.18
C GLU A 62 -8.19 -7.78 4.95
N GLU A 63 -8.71 -8.76 4.23
CA GLU A 63 -7.91 -9.89 3.79
C GLU A 63 -6.91 -9.43 2.72
N GLY A 64 -5.76 -10.11 2.59
CA GLY A 64 -4.71 -9.72 1.63
C GLY A 64 -5.19 -9.66 0.17
N LYS A 65 -6.27 -10.36 -0.17
CA LYS A 65 -6.94 -10.34 -1.48
C LYS A 65 -7.71 -9.04 -1.76
N ASP A 66 -8.12 -8.30 -0.74
CA ASP A 66 -8.90 -7.06 -0.85
C ASP A 66 -8.01 -5.81 -1.01
N ARG A 67 -6.73 -6.02 -1.31
CA ARG A 67 -5.74 -4.97 -1.56
C ARG A 67 -6.15 -4.07 -2.73
N LYS A 68 -5.86 -2.79 -2.60
CA LYS A 68 -6.13 -1.75 -3.58
C LYS A 68 -4.81 -1.37 -4.26
N GLU A 69 -4.77 -1.41 -5.59
CA GLU A 69 -3.59 -0.97 -6.34
C GLU A 69 -3.47 0.56 -6.36
N LEU A 70 -2.24 1.04 -6.21
CA LEU A 70 -1.88 2.45 -6.33
C LEU A 70 -1.11 2.63 -7.62
N ASN A 71 -1.72 3.33 -8.58
CA ASN A 71 -0.99 3.80 -9.75
C ASN A 71 -0.24 5.08 -9.41
N GLY A 72 1.08 5.10 -9.62
CA GLY A 72 1.96 6.24 -9.29
C GLY A 72 1.53 7.59 -9.90
N GLY A 73 0.73 7.57 -10.97
CA GLY A 73 0.13 8.78 -11.55
C GLY A 73 -0.91 9.47 -10.66
N ASN A 74 -1.50 8.78 -9.68
CA ASN A 74 -2.45 9.35 -8.72
C ASN A 74 -1.78 9.97 -7.49
N LEU A 75 -0.58 9.52 -7.11
CA LEU A 75 0.12 10.04 -5.93
C LEU A 75 0.77 11.41 -6.17
N LEU A 76 1.08 11.75 -7.42
CA LEU A 76 1.66 13.04 -7.83
C LEU A 76 0.61 14.14 -8.06
N LYS A 77 -0.68 13.81 -7.98
CA LYS A 77 -1.81 14.73 -8.20
C LYS A 77 -2.61 15.03 -6.93
N MET A 78 -2.21 14.48 -5.78
CA MET A 78 -2.82 14.70 -4.47
C MET A 78 -2.10 15.79 -3.69
#